data_AF-A0A971QJZ3-F1
#
_entry.id   AF-A0A971QJZ3-F1
#
_cell.length_a   1.000
_cell.length_b   1.000
_cell.length_c   1.000
_cell.angle_alpha   90.00
_cell.angle_beta   90.00
_cell.angle_gamma   90.00
#
_symmetry.space_group_name_H-M   'P 1'
#
loop_
_entity.id
_entity.type
_entity.pdbx_description
1 polymer ?
#
loop_
_entity_poly.entity_id
_entity_poly.type
_entity_poly.pdbx_seq_one_letter_code
_entity_poly.pdbx_strand_id
1 'polypeptide(L)'
;MTQIIVLNLGYVMGLVALAIKDVLWLRIILMFSQSSMFSSALMRDNPNAACWNVAFVLFNLYHVVRIIRERRPIELPADLVDLYDRVFSSMSHNEFLYFWQTGQTCVAKDQMMIKKGDRQEDLSLILSGRVEVVKAQKKIAELERGSFIAEMSFLTGDPASADVQAVGEVGYISWQQEKLRNLKQLNPSLYMKIQQVLGKDLAGKVKAASKG
;
A
#
# COMPACT_ATOMS: atom_id res chain seq x y z
N MET A 1 -50.86 -14.60 -7.61
CA MET A 1 -49.87 -14.27 -8.68
C MET A 1 -48.69 -13.49 -8.12
N THR A 2 -48.92 -12.38 -7.39
CA THR A 2 -47.87 -11.54 -6.78
C THR A 2 -46.87 -12.33 -5.91
N GLN A 3 -47.33 -13.27 -5.09
CA GLN A 3 -46.47 -14.11 -4.23
C GLN A 3 -45.48 -15.03 -5.00
N ILE A 4 -45.81 -15.42 -6.23
CA ILE A 4 -44.95 -16.28 -7.06
C ILE A 4 -43.88 -15.42 -7.74
N ILE A 5 -44.27 -14.23 -8.20
CA ILE A 5 -43.35 -13.26 -8.82
C ILE A 5 -42.27 -12.83 -7.82
N VAL A 6 -42.66 -12.45 -6.60
CA VAL A 6 -41.72 -12.02 -5.55
C VAL A 6 -40.74 -13.14 -5.15
N LEU A 7 -41.23 -14.38 -5.08
CA LEU A 7 -40.38 -15.53 -4.78
C LEU A 7 -39.35 -15.80 -5.90
N ASN A 8 -39.82 -15.86 -7.14
CA ASN A 8 -38.96 -16.13 -8.30
C ASN A 8 -37.93 -15.01 -8.52
N LEU A 9 -38.31 -13.76 -8.25
CA LEU A 9 -37.38 -12.63 -8.27
C LEU A 9 -36.21 -12.84 -7.29
N GLY A 10 -36.51 -13.29 -6.07
CA GLY A 10 -35.50 -13.62 -5.06
C GLY A 10 -34.54 -14.71 -5.55
N TYR A 11 -35.07 -15.78 -6.14
CA TYR A 11 -34.23 -16.86 -6.70
C TYR A 11 -33.35 -16.38 -7.86
N VAL A 12 -33.89 -15.57 -8.78
CA VAL A 12 -33.12 -15.01 -9.90
C VAL A 12 -31.99 -14.13 -9.39
N MET A 13 -32.24 -13.26 -8.41
CA MET A 13 -31.18 -12.45 -7.79
C MET A 13 -30.12 -13.33 -7.13
N GLY A 14 -30.52 -14.39 -6.44
CA GLY A 14 -29.58 -15.35 -5.83
C GLY A 14 -28.71 -16.05 -6.88
N LEU A 15 -29.30 -16.41 -8.03
CA LEU A 15 -28.57 -17.01 -9.15
C LEU A 15 -27.60 -16.03 -9.80
N VAL A 16 -28.01 -14.77 -10.00
CA VAL A 16 -27.12 -13.70 -10.49
C VAL A 16 -25.94 -13.50 -9.54
N ALA A 17 -26.18 -13.59 -8.23
CA ALA A 17 -25.12 -13.45 -7.23
C ALA A 17 -24.01 -14.50 -7.43
N LEU A 18 -24.34 -15.75 -7.79
CA LEU A 18 -23.35 -16.80 -8.06
C LEU A 18 -22.41 -16.51 -9.24
N ALA A 19 -22.80 -15.61 -10.15
CA ALA A 19 -21.96 -15.21 -11.28
C ALA A 19 -20.98 -14.07 -10.94
N ILE A 20 -21.16 -13.39 -9.80
CA ILE A 20 -20.37 -12.22 -9.42
C ILE A 20 -19.07 -12.64 -8.73
N LYS A 21 -17.95 -12.17 -9.29
CA LYS A 21 -16.61 -12.41 -8.73
C LYS A 21 -16.23 -11.43 -7.61
N ASP A 22 -16.75 -10.21 -7.62
CA ASP A 22 -16.48 -9.23 -6.56
C ASP A 22 -17.31 -9.53 -5.30
N VAL A 23 -16.61 -9.75 -4.18
CA VAL A 23 -17.22 -10.18 -2.92
C VAL A 23 -18.15 -9.13 -2.32
N LEU A 24 -17.95 -7.83 -2.57
CA LEU A 24 -18.84 -6.77 -2.08
C LEU A 24 -20.16 -6.79 -2.86
N TRP A 25 -20.10 -6.84 -4.19
CA TRP A 25 -21.29 -6.91 -5.04
C TRP A 25 -22.09 -8.19 -4.81
N LEU A 26 -21.40 -9.32 -4.62
CA LEU A 26 -22.01 -10.58 -4.20
C LEU A 26 -22.87 -10.41 -2.95
N ARG A 27 -22.34 -9.79 -1.90
CA ARG A 27 -23.05 -9.58 -0.62
C ARG A 27 -24.24 -8.62 -0.75
N ILE A 28 -24.09 -7.57 -1.56
CA ILE A 28 -25.18 -6.61 -1.82
C ILE A 28 -26.34 -7.31 -2.55
N ILE A 29 -26.09 -8.07 -3.61
CA ILE A 29 -27.15 -8.77 -4.35
C ILE A 29 -27.81 -9.85 -3.49
N LEU A 30 -27.04 -10.56 -2.67
CA LEU A 30 -27.60 -11.53 -1.72
C LEU A 30 -28.57 -10.86 -0.72
N MET A 31 -28.24 -9.66 -0.21
CA MET A 31 -29.16 -8.92 0.66
C MET A 31 -30.48 -8.56 -0.04
N PHE A 32 -30.43 -8.17 -1.32
CA PHE A 32 -31.65 -7.90 -2.09
C PHE A 32 -32.47 -9.17 -2.34
N SER A 33 -31.81 -10.28 -2.68
CA SER A 33 -32.44 -11.60 -2.83
C SER A 33 -33.16 -12.03 -1.54
N GLN A 34 -32.48 -11.93 -0.40
CA GLN A 34 -33.02 -12.30 0.91
C GLN A 34 -34.14 -11.36 1.39
N SER A 35 -34.07 -10.08 1.03
CA SER A 35 -35.16 -9.12 1.29
C SER A 35 -36.42 -9.47 0.50
N SER A 36 -36.27 -9.91 -0.76
CA SER A 36 -37.38 -10.42 -1.58
C SER A 36 -37.96 -11.73 -0.99
N MET A 37 -37.09 -12.64 -0.53
CA MET A 37 -37.51 -13.89 0.10
C MET A 37 -38.20 -13.67 1.45
N PHE A 38 -37.74 -12.73 2.26
CA PHE A 38 -38.41 -12.30 3.49
C PHE A 38 -39.83 -11.80 3.21
N SER A 39 -39.99 -10.93 2.21
CA SER A 39 -41.31 -10.43 1.78
C SER A 39 -42.22 -11.58 1.34
N SER A 40 -41.72 -12.52 0.53
CA SER A 40 -42.48 -13.71 0.14
C SER A 40 -42.83 -14.62 1.33
N ALA A 41 -41.99 -14.69 2.37
CA ALA A 41 -42.24 -15.50 3.56
C ALA A 41 -43.37 -14.92 4.42
N LEU A 42 -43.43 -13.59 4.56
CA LEU A 42 -44.53 -12.90 5.24
C LEU A 42 -45.86 -13.12 4.51
N MET A 43 -45.86 -13.03 3.18
CA MET A 43 -47.09 -13.24 2.39
C MET A 43 -47.65 -14.66 2.49
N ARG A 44 -46.80 -15.65 2.81
CA ARG A 44 -47.16 -17.07 2.93
C ARG A 44 -47.30 -17.52 4.39
N ASP A 45 -47.31 -16.57 5.32
CA ASP A 45 -47.40 -16.81 6.77
C ASP A 45 -46.38 -17.84 7.28
N ASN A 46 -45.13 -17.75 6.79
CA ASN A 46 -44.04 -18.63 7.16
C ASN A 46 -43.02 -17.89 8.05
N PRO A 47 -43.24 -17.86 9.38
CA PRO A 47 -42.38 -17.11 10.30
C PRO A 47 -40.97 -17.68 10.40
N ASN A 48 -40.80 -19.00 10.22
CA ASN A 48 -39.49 -19.64 10.24
C ASN A 48 -38.61 -19.15 9.07
N ALA A 49 -39.16 -19.17 7.84
CA ALA A 49 -38.45 -18.66 6.67
C ALA A 49 -38.17 -17.16 6.78
N ALA A 50 -39.11 -16.38 7.33
CA ALA A 50 -38.91 -14.95 7.56
C ALA A 50 -37.72 -14.69 8.53
N CYS A 51 -37.66 -15.43 9.64
CA CYS A 51 -36.59 -15.32 10.63
C CYS A 51 -35.20 -15.58 10.02
N TRP A 52 -35.04 -16.66 9.26
CA TRP A 52 -33.78 -16.99 8.60
C TRP A 52 -33.34 -15.93 7.59
N ASN A 53 -34.28 -15.37 6.80
CA ASN A 53 -33.94 -14.30 5.86
C ASN A 53 -33.46 -13.03 6.56
N VAL A 54 -34.04 -12.68 7.72
CA VAL A 54 -33.54 -11.57 8.54
C VAL A 54 -32.12 -11.84 9.02
N ALA A 55 -31.86 -13.04 9.55
CA ALA A 55 -30.52 -13.42 9.99
C ALA A 55 -29.48 -13.32 8.87
N PHE A 56 -29.82 -13.80 7.66
CA PHE A 56 -28.95 -13.69 6.50
C PHE A 56 -28.70 -12.24 6.06
N VAL A 57 -29.72 -11.39 6.06
CA VAL A 57 -29.56 -9.96 5.73
C VAL A 57 -28.61 -9.29 6.72
N LEU A 58 -28.78 -9.52 8.02
CA LEU A 58 -27.90 -8.95 9.06
C LEU A 58 -26.45 -9.43 8.91
N PHE A 59 -26.25 -10.72 8.63
CA PHE A 59 -24.92 -11.27 8.39
C PHE A 59 -24.26 -10.66 7.15
N ASN A 60 -24.99 -10.58 6.03
CA ASN A 60 -24.47 -9.96 4.81
C ASN A 60 -24.20 -8.46 5.00
N LEU A 61 -25.04 -7.76 5.78
CA LEU A 61 -24.83 -6.34 6.13
C LEU A 61 -23.52 -6.15 6.90
N TYR A 62 -23.26 -6.98 7.91
CA TYR A 62 -21.98 -6.96 8.64
C TYR A 62 -20.78 -7.12 7.69
N HIS A 63 -20.86 -8.08 6.77
CA HIS A 63 -19.81 -8.30 5.78
C HIS A 63 -19.64 -7.11 4.82
N VAL A 64 -20.73 -6.49 4.35
CA VAL A 64 -20.68 -5.29 3.50
C VAL A 64 -20.01 -4.15 4.25
N VAL A 65 -20.44 -3.86 5.48
CA VAL A 65 -19.85 -2.79 6.31
C VAL A 65 -18.36 -3.06 6.56
N ARG A 66 -17.98 -4.30 6.88
CA ARG A 66 -16.58 -4.68 7.08
C ARG A 66 -15.75 -4.42 5.83
N ILE A 67 -16.21 -4.86 4.65
CA ILE A 67 -15.48 -4.68 3.38
C ILE A 67 -15.40 -3.19 3.01
N ILE A 68 -16.46 -2.42 3.20
CA ILE A 68 -16.44 -0.96 2.93
C ILE A 68 -15.44 -0.26 3.85
N ARG A 69 -15.39 -0.64 5.14
CA ARG A 69 -14.41 -0.10 6.09
C ARG A 69 -12.98 -0.48 5.70
N GLU A 70 -12.75 -1.71 5.24
CA GLU A 70 -11.45 -2.17 4.73
C GLU A 70 -11.05 -1.47 3.42
N ARG A 71 -12.02 -1.10 2.57
CA ARG A 71 -11.80 -0.39 1.30
C ARG A 71 -11.74 1.13 1.44
N ARG A 72 -11.98 1.70 2.63
CA ARG A 72 -11.98 3.15 2.82
C ARG A 72 -10.57 3.70 2.55
N PRO A 73 -10.40 4.64 1.61
CA PRO A 73 -9.09 5.23 1.36
C PRO A 73 -8.66 6.02 2.58
N ILE A 74 -7.45 5.75 3.09
CA ILE A 74 -6.86 6.56 4.15
C ILE A 74 -6.39 7.87 3.51
N GLU A 75 -6.82 9.00 4.05
CA GLU A 75 -6.42 10.32 3.58
C GLU A 75 -4.91 10.51 3.76
N LEU A 76 -4.25 10.97 2.70
CA LEU A 76 -2.81 11.19 2.72
C LEU A 76 -2.49 12.55 3.36
N PRO A 77 -1.56 12.63 4.33
CA PRO A 77 -1.08 13.91 4.84
C PRO A 77 -0.55 14.80 3.69
N ALA A 78 -0.91 16.10 3.72
CA ALA A 78 -0.63 17.02 2.62
C ALA A 78 0.86 17.17 2.29
N ASP A 79 1.73 17.01 3.29
CA ASP A 79 3.19 17.06 3.19
C ASP A 79 3.82 15.81 2.53
N LEU A 80 3.03 14.75 2.32
CA LEU A 80 3.47 13.49 1.71
C LEU A 80 2.91 13.27 0.30
N VAL A 81 1.91 14.05 -0.13
CA VAL A 81 1.24 13.90 -1.43
C VAL A 81 2.23 13.99 -2.58
N ASP A 82 3.14 14.98 -2.52
CA ASP A 82 4.15 15.18 -3.55
C ASP A 82 5.15 14.02 -3.65
N LEU A 83 5.48 13.38 -2.53
CA LEU A 83 6.36 12.20 -2.49
C LEU A 83 5.63 10.97 -3.00
N TYR A 84 4.36 10.79 -2.62
CA TYR A 84 3.55 9.68 -3.08
C TYR A 84 3.40 9.71 -4.60
N ASP A 85 2.98 10.84 -5.18
CA ASP A 85 2.74 10.96 -6.61
C ASP A 85 4.01 10.72 -7.44
N ARG A 86 5.16 11.20 -6.95
CA ARG A 86 6.44 11.12 -7.68
C ARG A 86 7.17 9.79 -7.49
N VAL A 87 7.21 9.26 -6.27
CA VAL A 87 8.06 8.13 -5.89
C VAL A 87 7.25 6.85 -5.69
N PHE A 88 6.08 6.94 -5.05
CA PHE A 88 5.32 5.77 -4.57
C PHE A 88 4.02 5.50 -5.33
N SER A 89 3.82 6.10 -6.51
CA SER A 89 2.58 5.99 -7.29
C SER A 89 2.20 4.58 -7.76
N SER A 90 3.12 3.61 -7.66
CA SER A 90 2.83 2.18 -7.88
C SER A 90 2.21 1.47 -6.67
N MET A 91 2.16 2.11 -5.51
CA MET A 91 1.50 1.61 -4.30
C MET A 91 0.10 2.21 -4.18
N SER A 92 -0.81 1.51 -3.50
CA SER A 92 -2.04 2.14 -3.00
C SER A 92 -1.72 3.05 -1.82
N HIS A 93 -2.62 3.97 -1.48
CA HIS A 93 -2.44 4.86 -0.32
C HIS A 93 -2.24 4.08 0.98
N ASN A 94 -2.98 2.99 1.18
CA ASN A 94 -2.87 2.14 2.37
C ASN A 94 -1.51 1.44 2.45
N GLU A 95 -1.01 0.94 1.31
CA GLU A 95 0.32 0.32 1.23
C GLU A 95 1.44 1.33 1.50
N PHE A 96 1.35 2.51 0.89
CA PHE A 96 2.31 3.58 1.11
C PHE A 96 2.31 4.05 2.57
N LEU A 97 1.15 4.31 3.17
CA LEU A 97 1.06 4.73 4.57
C LEU A 97 1.52 3.65 5.53
N TYR A 98 1.17 2.39 5.27
CA TYR A 98 1.69 1.26 6.04
C TYR A 98 3.23 1.21 5.98
N PHE A 99 3.82 1.31 4.79
CA PHE A 99 5.27 1.38 4.62
C PHE A 99 5.87 2.61 5.33
N TRP A 100 5.26 3.78 5.17
CA TRP A 100 5.71 5.04 5.77
C TRP A 100 5.77 4.96 7.29
N GLN A 101 4.74 4.39 7.92
CA GLN A 101 4.65 4.23 9.37
C GLN A 101 5.70 3.29 9.96
N THR A 102 6.32 2.41 9.14
CA THR A 102 7.42 1.56 9.62
C THR A 102 8.77 2.28 9.68
N GLY A 103 8.87 3.48 9.09
CA GLY A 103 10.08 4.28 9.06
C GLY A 103 10.17 5.25 10.24
N GLN A 104 11.38 5.71 10.51
CA GLN A 104 11.67 6.72 11.52
C GLN A 104 12.21 7.99 10.86
N THR A 105 11.59 9.14 11.15
CA THR A 105 12.09 10.43 10.68
C THR A 105 13.31 10.86 11.51
N CYS A 106 14.36 11.26 10.81
CA CYS A 106 15.66 11.65 11.36
C CYS A 106 16.13 12.96 10.73
N VAL A 107 17.09 13.61 11.39
CA VAL A 107 17.75 14.83 10.88
C VAL A 107 19.25 14.63 10.99
N ALA A 108 19.97 14.98 9.92
CA ALA A 108 21.42 15.00 9.86
C ALA A 108 21.89 16.41 9.52
N LYS A 109 23.00 16.87 10.11
CA LYS A 109 23.57 18.18 9.81
C LYS A 109 25.07 18.09 9.59
N ASP A 110 25.52 18.48 8.40
CA ASP A 110 26.94 18.58 8.02
C ASP A 110 27.78 17.33 8.37
N GLN A 111 27.17 16.15 8.31
CA GLN A 111 27.75 14.89 8.76
C GLN A 111 27.77 13.81 7.67
N MET A 112 28.73 12.90 7.79
CA MET A 112 28.79 11.70 6.96
C MET A 112 27.66 10.75 7.37
N MET A 113 26.75 10.46 6.43
CA MET A 113 25.63 9.55 6.64
C MET A 113 26.04 8.11 6.34
N ILE A 114 26.85 7.92 5.29
CA ILE A 114 27.34 6.61 4.85
C ILE A 114 28.82 6.73 4.50
N LYS A 115 29.59 5.74 4.94
CA LYS A 115 30.96 5.56 4.52
C LYS A 115 31.07 4.40 3.53
N LYS A 116 31.86 4.59 2.47
CA LYS A 116 32.13 3.56 1.47
C LYS A 116 32.71 2.30 2.14
N GLY A 117 32.17 1.14 1.76
CA GLY A 117 32.59 -0.16 2.28
C GLY A 117 31.84 -0.63 3.52
N ASP A 118 31.05 0.24 4.15
CA ASP A 118 30.23 -0.15 5.30
C ASP A 118 28.99 -0.91 4.83
N ARG A 119 28.61 -1.94 5.59
CA ARG A 119 27.32 -2.62 5.40
C ARG A 119 26.23 -1.74 5.96
N GLN A 120 25.25 -1.41 5.12
CA GLN A 120 24.16 -0.53 5.51
C GLN A 120 23.07 -1.34 6.21
N GLU A 121 22.74 -0.94 7.43
CA GLU A 121 21.65 -1.53 8.20
C GLU A 121 20.30 -0.91 7.85
N ASP A 122 20.34 0.31 7.33
CA ASP A 122 19.18 1.14 7.03
C ASP A 122 19.09 1.44 5.53
N LEU A 123 17.86 1.71 5.09
CA LEU A 123 17.50 2.34 3.82
C LEU A 123 16.91 3.70 4.16
N SER A 124 17.33 4.77 3.49
CA SER A 124 16.85 6.12 3.79
C SER A 124 16.25 6.81 2.56
N LEU A 125 15.30 7.73 2.77
CA LEU A 125 14.73 8.61 1.75
C LEU A 125 14.83 10.06 2.20
N ILE A 126 15.36 10.92 1.34
CA ILE A 126 15.52 12.35 1.63
C ILE A 126 14.14 13.04 1.61
N LEU A 127 13.82 13.74 2.69
CA LEU A 127 12.62 14.56 2.81
C LEU A 127 12.91 16.04 2.56
N SER A 128 14.08 16.53 2.96
CA SER A 128 14.49 17.92 2.75
C SER A 128 16.01 18.06 2.86
N GLY A 129 16.55 19.17 2.34
CA GLY A 129 17.99 19.44 2.32
C GLY A 129 18.69 18.82 1.11
N ARG A 130 20.03 18.85 1.14
CA ARG A 130 20.91 18.36 0.07
C ARG A 130 21.88 17.33 0.60
N VAL A 131 22.07 16.26 -0.16
CA VAL A 131 23.01 15.19 0.17
C VAL A 131 23.98 15.01 -1.00
N GLU A 132 25.26 14.93 -0.70
CA GLU A 132 26.30 14.70 -1.71
C GLU A 132 26.79 13.26 -1.67
N VAL A 133 26.94 12.67 -2.85
CA VAL A 133 27.58 11.36 -3.02
C VAL A 133 28.99 11.59 -3.53
N VAL A 134 29.97 11.11 -2.78
CA VAL A 134 31.40 11.31 -3.04
C VAL A 134 32.05 9.96 -3.27
N LYS A 135 32.82 9.84 -4.36
CA LYS A 135 33.59 8.63 -4.67
C LYS A 135 35.00 9.03 -5.08
N ALA A 136 36.00 8.44 -4.42
CA ALA A 136 37.42 8.75 -4.64
C ALA A 136 37.72 10.26 -4.54
N GLN A 137 37.20 10.91 -3.49
CA GLN A 137 37.32 12.35 -3.22
C GLN A 137 36.73 13.29 -4.28
N LYS A 138 35.97 12.76 -5.24
CA LYS A 138 35.22 13.57 -6.21
C LYS A 138 33.72 13.45 -5.95
N LYS A 139 33.02 14.59 -5.93
CA LYS A 139 31.55 14.61 -5.94
C LYS A 139 31.06 14.01 -7.26
N ILE A 140 30.27 12.94 -7.16
CA ILE A 140 29.73 12.22 -8.34
C ILE A 140 28.24 12.46 -8.54
N ALA A 141 27.51 12.81 -7.48
CA ALA A 141 26.10 13.16 -7.56
C ALA A 141 25.70 14.06 -6.40
N GLU A 142 24.62 14.81 -6.60
CA GLU A 142 23.87 15.49 -5.57
C GLU A 142 22.45 14.91 -5.56
N LEU A 143 21.94 14.62 -4.36
CA LEU A 143 20.64 14.02 -4.11
C LEU A 143 19.77 15.01 -3.34
N GLU A 144 18.51 15.09 -3.76
CA GLU A 144 17.49 15.97 -3.19
C GLU A 144 16.27 15.16 -2.73
N ARG A 145 15.24 15.87 -2.24
CA ARG A 145 13.95 15.29 -1.80
C ARG A 145 13.43 14.25 -2.79
N GLY A 146 13.04 13.09 -2.25
CA GLY A 146 12.51 11.96 -3.03
C GLY A 146 13.58 10.99 -3.53
N SER A 147 14.88 11.28 -3.33
CA SER A 147 15.96 10.35 -3.65
C SER A 147 16.21 9.39 -2.50
N PHE A 148 16.40 8.11 -2.80
CA PHE A 148 16.83 7.14 -1.79
C PHE A 148 18.33 7.22 -1.52
N ILE A 149 18.74 6.68 -0.38
CA ILE A 149 20.12 6.47 0.02
C ILE A 149 20.23 5.02 0.51
N ALA A 150 21.33 4.35 0.17
CA ALA A 150 21.59 2.93 0.44
C ALA A 150 20.68 1.94 -0.32
N GLU A 151 19.95 2.39 -1.34
CA GLU A 151 19.10 1.54 -2.18
C GLU A 151 19.91 0.46 -2.91
N MET A 152 21.12 0.78 -3.39
CA MET A 152 22.01 -0.21 -4.01
C MET A 152 22.35 -1.32 -3.01
N SER A 153 22.74 -0.95 -1.79
CA SER A 153 23.11 -1.91 -0.75
C SER A 153 21.92 -2.79 -0.36
N PHE A 154 20.71 -2.22 -0.27
CA PHE A 154 19.51 -2.99 0.00
C PHE A 154 19.18 -3.99 -1.12
N LEU A 155 19.23 -3.55 -2.38
CA LEU A 155 18.86 -4.36 -3.54
C LEU A 155 19.88 -5.46 -3.87
N THR A 156 21.18 -5.17 -3.81
CA THR A 156 22.24 -6.13 -4.18
C THR A 156 22.75 -6.93 -2.97
N GLY A 157 22.65 -6.38 -1.77
CA GLY A 157 23.28 -6.92 -0.56
C GLY A 157 24.77 -6.56 -0.42
N ASP A 158 25.31 -5.77 -1.35
CA ASP A 158 26.71 -5.34 -1.32
C ASP A 158 26.92 -4.20 -0.31
N PRO A 159 28.15 -4.00 0.19
CA PRO A 159 28.49 -2.82 0.99
C PRO A 159 28.33 -1.51 0.20
N ALA A 160 28.30 -0.39 0.92
CA ALA A 160 28.17 0.94 0.32
C ALA A 160 29.24 1.22 -0.75
N SER A 161 28.80 1.68 -1.92
CA SER A 161 29.67 1.87 -3.11
C SER A 161 30.39 3.23 -3.15
N ALA A 162 29.90 4.20 -2.37
CA ALA A 162 30.39 5.57 -2.28
C ALA A 162 30.10 6.15 -0.88
N ASP A 163 30.78 7.23 -0.54
CA ASP A 163 30.51 8.01 0.66
C ASP A 163 29.28 8.90 0.41
N VAL A 164 28.47 9.11 1.44
CA VAL A 164 27.29 9.97 1.39
C VAL A 164 27.32 10.94 2.55
N GLN A 165 27.22 12.24 2.26
CA GLN A 165 27.34 13.31 3.24
C GLN A 165 26.15 14.26 3.16
N ALA A 166 25.60 14.61 4.32
CA ALA A 166 24.61 15.67 4.44
C ALA A 166 25.29 17.04 4.32
N VAL A 167 24.75 17.93 3.48
CA VAL A 167 25.24 19.31 3.32
C VAL A 167 24.20 20.26 3.90
N GLY A 168 24.55 20.93 4.99
CA GLY A 168 23.60 21.64 5.83
C GLY A 168 22.67 20.66 6.56
N GLU A 169 21.47 21.14 6.90
CA GLU A 169 20.45 20.33 7.55
C GLU A 169 19.67 19.51 6.51
N VAL A 170 19.58 18.20 6.75
CA VAL A 170 18.89 17.22 5.91
C VAL A 170 17.90 16.47 6.76
N GLY A 171 16.61 16.59 6.44
CA GLY A 171 15.56 15.73 6.97
C GLY A 171 15.41 14.49 6.11
N TYR A 172 15.36 13.31 6.71
CA TYR A 172 15.19 12.05 6.01
C TYR A 172 14.33 11.08 6.82
N ILE A 173 13.78 10.06 6.18
CA ILE A 173 13.14 8.92 6.84
C ILE A 173 14.00 7.68 6.61
N SER A 174 14.20 6.89 7.67
CA SER A 174 15.03 5.68 7.67
C SER A 174 14.20 4.43 7.98
N TRP A 175 14.47 3.33 7.28
CA TRP A 175 13.89 2.02 7.51
C TRP A 175 14.99 0.98 7.70
N GLN A 176 14.89 0.20 8.77
CA GLN A 176 15.78 -0.93 8.99
C GLN A 176 15.61 -1.97 7.88
N GLN A 177 16.69 -2.29 7.17
CA GLN A 177 16.67 -3.23 6.06
C GLN A 177 16.17 -4.62 6.48
N GLU A 178 16.48 -5.06 7.70
CA GLU A 178 16.00 -6.34 8.23
C GLU A 178 14.46 -6.39 8.30
N LYS A 179 13.84 -5.33 8.83
CA LYS A 179 12.37 -5.20 8.87
C LYS A 179 11.76 -5.19 7.48
N LEU A 180 12.40 -4.49 6.54
CA LEU A 180 11.95 -4.49 5.14
C LEU A 180 12.09 -5.87 4.48
N ARG A 181 13.16 -6.61 4.77
CA ARG A 181 13.35 -7.98 4.27
C ARG A 181 12.30 -8.94 4.84
N ASN A 182 11.84 -8.74 6.07
CA ASN A 182 10.76 -9.53 6.67
C ASN A 182 9.41 -9.33 5.95
N LEU A 183 9.18 -8.17 5.33
CA LEU A 183 7.99 -7.95 4.49
C LEU A 183 7.91 -8.90 3.29
N LYS A 184 9.03 -9.48 2.85
CA LYS A 184 9.04 -10.48 1.78
C LYS A 184 8.16 -11.70 2.12
N GLN A 185 8.09 -12.07 3.39
CA GLN A 185 7.27 -13.19 3.86
C GLN A 185 5.86 -12.74 4.25
N LEU A 186 5.74 -11.59 4.94
CA LEU A 186 4.47 -11.09 5.47
C LEU A 186 3.54 -10.50 4.41
N ASN A 187 4.11 -9.77 3.44
CA ASN A 187 3.37 -9.15 2.34
C ASN A 187 4.24 -9.10 1.07
N PRO A 188 4.33 -10.22 0.32
CA PRO A 188 5.15 -10.32 -0.89
C PRO A 188 4.80 -9.27 -1.95
N SER A 189 3.52 -8.91 -2.05
CA SER A 189 3.04 -7.92 -3.03
C SER A 189 3.59 -6.52 -2.75
N LEU A 190 3.60 -6.10 -1.49
CA LEU A 190 4.17 -4.83 -1.06
C LEU A 190 5.69 -4.83 -1.24
N TYR A 191 6.36 -5.92 -0.86
CA TYR A 191 7.80 -6.05 -1.03
C TYR A 191 8.24 -5.88 -2.49
N MET A 192 7.52 -6.48 -3.44
CA MET A 192 7.79 -6.30 -4.88
C MET A 192 7.61 -4.85 -5.33
N LYS A 193 6.59 -4.15 -4.81
CA LYS A 193 6.39 -2.71 -5.10
C LYS A 193 7.52 -1.86 -4.53
N ILE A 194 8.02 -2.15 -3.33
CA ILE A 194 9.19 -1.48 -2.75
C ILE A 194 10.41 -1.68 -3.65
N GLN A 195 10.70 -2.92 -4.05
CA GLN A 195 11.82 -3.20 -4.96
C GLN A 195 11.68 -2.47 -6.30
N GLN A 196 10.45 -2.37 -6.84
CA GLN A 196 10.18 -1.62 -8.07
C GLN A 196 10.46 -0.12 -7.91
N VAL A 197 10.04 0.49 -6.80
CA VAL A 197 10.30 1.91 -6.52
C VAL A 197 11.81 2.17 -6.41
N LEU A 198 12.53 1.34 -5.66
CA LEU A 198 13.99 1.44 -5.52
C LEU A 198 14.73 1.20 -6.84
N GLY A 199 14.27 0.25 -7.64
CA GLY A 199 14.85 -0.04 -8.95
C GLY A 199 14.67 1.13 -9.93
N LYS A 200 13.51 1.80 -9.91
CA LYS A 200 13.27 3.01 -10.71
C LYS A 200 14.19 4.15 -10.31
N ASP A 201 14.33 4.40 -9.01
CA ASP A 201 15.24 5.43 -8.47
C ASP A 201 16.69 5.15 -8.89
N LEU A 202 17.17 3.92 -8.70
CA LEU A 202 18.52 3.52 -9.08
C LEU A 202 18.77 3.66 -10.58
N ALA A 203 17.83 3.23 -11.43
CA ALA A 203 17.94 3.38 -12.87
C ALA A 203 18.01 4.86 -13.29
N GLY A 204 17.25 5.74 -12.62
CA GLY A 204 17.31 7.18 -12.81
C GLY A 204 18.70 7.75 -12.52
N LYS A 205 19.28 7.38 -11.38
CA LYS A 205 20.62 7.81 -10.96
C LYS A 205 21.73 7.31 -11.89
N VAL A 206 21.69 6.04 -12.30
CA VAL A 206 22.68 5.48 -13.25
C VAL A 206 22.63 6.20 -14.58
N LYS A 207 21.44 6.51 -15.10
CA LYS A 207 21.27 7.26 -16.36
C LYS A 207 21.75 8.70 -16.25
N ALA A 208 21.62 9.33 -15.08
CA ALA A 208 22.18 10.65 -14.82
C ALA A 208 23.72 10.60 -14.77
N ALA A 209 24.28 9.61 -14.09
CA ALA A 209 25.72 9.41 -13.97
C ALA A 209 26.41 9.04 -15.29
N SER A 210 25.72 8.38 -16.23
CA SER A 210 26.28 8.04 -17.55
C SER A 210 26.27 9.19 -18.55
N LYS A 211 25.63 10.32 -18.23
CA LYS A 211 25.50 11.50 -19.11
C LYS A 211 26.47 12.64 -18.77
N GLY A 212 27.20 12.54 -17.67
CA GLY A 212 28.25 13.49 -17.25
C GLY A 212 29.63 12.87 -17.37
#